data_AF-A0AA96LBH2-F1
#
_entry.id   AF-A0AA96LBH2-F1
#
_cell.length_a   1.000
_cell.length_b   1.000
_cell.length_c   1.000
_cell.angle_alpha   90.00
_cell.angle_beta   90.00
_cell.angle_gamma   90.00
#
_symmetry.space_group_name_H-M   'P 1'
#
loop_
_entity.id
_entity.type
_entity.pdbx_description
1 polymer ?
#
loop_
_entity_poly.entity_id
_entity_poly.type
_entity_poly.pdbx_seq_one_letter_code
_entity_poly.pdbx_strand_id
1 'polypeptide(L)'
;MSHKPDRITFQTRFTEMVAELRREIVTGIRPKGDYLPSELTLADQYKLSKKSVRKALDILVEEGLITKVPRVGNRITPPDSRQTVSLKLGLYPSLEGETRISELLDRFRAAYPYIQVETVALPYTHYPHSVKGYLDNQWLDVISLNNWNFLETMENDALDYFEPQEPRPGHYPFLPPVFTEGGRMYAQPFIFSPVILCYNKSLLRQLGIAEPDSSWSWDDLRASSSRIRHETERFGFYAHISSTNRFPIVLLQEEFRFSSPGSGSPYEDPRLWESLRGFRDLIYSQGLFPSFLSETNADAEKLFAREKAAMIMTTYYGLKYLRDLPFAYDLAPLPYNKNAKTLLLVTGLAVSRQSAHKDAARLLVDFLTSEESQLDIRKHTMTLPAHKASAEWTGPEEFERPSRFHLYREIIPTFSRFEDLNLPVTELSRLRNELNLFWSGLEEPEPVMQRLKEQYDRKVGQAAGLS
;
A
#
# COMPACT_ATOMS: atom_id res chain seq x y z
N MET A 1 -20.09 -39.50 -28.02
CA MET A 1 -19.06 -38.91 -28.90
C MET A 1 -18.26 -37.92 -28.06
N SER A 2 -16.96 -38.14 -27.88
CA SER A 2 -16.11 -37.31 -27.02
C SER A 2 -15.82 -35.97 -27.70
N HIS A 3 -16.29 -34.87 -27.11
CA HIS A 3 -15.93 -33.51 -27.54
C HIS A 3 -14.40 -33.38 -27.48
N LYS A 4 -13.75 -33.24 -28.64
CA LYS A 4 -12.35 -32.81 -28.69
C LYS A 4 -12.31 -31.33 -28.28
N PRO A 5 -11.47 -30.95 -27.29
CA PRO A 5 -11.33 -29.55 -26.92
C PRO A 5 -10.86 -28.73 -28.14
N ASP A 6 -11.36 -27.51 -28.26
CA ASP A 6 -10.94 -26.58 -29.30
C ASP A 6 -9.41 -26.33 -29.21
N ARG A 7 -8.78 -26.11 -30.36
CA ARG A 7 -7.31 -26.04 -30.52
C ARG A 7 -6.68 -25.02 -29.59
N ILE A 8 -7.37 -23.90 -29.35
CA ILE A 8 -6.95 -22.85 -28.42
C ILE A 8 -6.94 -23.37 -26.98
N THR A 9 -8.02 -24.02 -26.54
CA THR A 9 -8.15 -24.59 -25.18
C THR A 9 -7.11 -25.67 -24.89
N PHE A 10 -6.78 -26.50 -25.89
CA PHE A 10 -5.71 -27.49 -25.78
C PHE A 10 -4.34 -26.85 -25.55
N GLN A 11 -4.03 -25.81 -26.34
CA GLN A 11 -2.71 -25.17 -26.31
C GLN A 11 -2.49 -24.40 -25.01
N THR A 12 -3.54 -23.79 -24.45
CA THR A 12 -3.52 -23.16 -23.12
C THR A 12 -3.20 -24.19 -22.04
N ARG A 13 -3.97 -25.28 -21.92
CA ARG A 13 -3.77 -26.31 -20.88
C ARG A 13 -2.41 -27.00 -20.97
N PHE A 14 -1.93 -27.22 -22.20
CA PHE A 14 -0.60 -27.77 -22.42
C PHE A 14 0.51 -26.84 -21.90
N THR A 15 0.39 -25.55 -22.20
CA THR A 15 1.36 -24.53 -21.76
C THR A 15 1.29 -24.33 -20.25
N GLU A 16 0.08 -24.30 -19.67
CA GLU A 16 -0.14 -24.23 -18.22
C GLU A 16 0.52 -25.39 -17.48
N MET A 17 0.33 -26.64 -17.94
CA MET A 17 0.94 -27.81 -17.31
C MET A 17 2.47 -27.71 -17.29
N VAL A 18 3.09 -27.37 -18.42
CA VAL A 18 4.55 -27.26 -18.51
C VAL A 18 5.06 -26.14 -17.61
N ALA A 19 4.42 -24.97 -17.66
CA ALA A 19 4.81 -23.81 -16.86
C ALA A 19 4.67 -24.08 -15.35
N GLU A 20 3.57 -24.70 -14.93
CA GLU A 20 3.32 -25.00 -13.52
C GLU A 20 4.30 -26.04 -12.98
N LEU A 21 4.50 -27.16 -13.67
CA LEU A 21 5.46 -28.19 -13.25
C LEU A 21 6.89 -27.66 -13.26
N ARG A 22 7.26 -26.85 -14.27
CA ARG A 22 8.56 -26.17 -14.31
C ARG A 22 8.72 -25.27 -13.09
N ARG A 23 7.72 -24.41 -12.82
CA ARG A 23 7.71 -23.53 -11.65
C ARG A 23 7.90 -24.35 -10.38
N GLU A 24 7.10 -25.38 -10.14
CA GLU A 24 7.20 -26.20 -8.92
C GLU A 24 8.58 -26.87 -8.73
N ILE A 25 9.23 -27.29 -9.82
CA ILE A 25 10.56 -27.92 -9.75
C ILE A 25 11.66 -26.85 -9.53
N VAL A 26 11.59 -25.73 -10.25
CA VAL A 26 12.56 -24.63 -10.16
C VAL A 26 12.48 -23.93 -8.81
N THR A 27 11.27 -23.70 -8.32
CA THR A 27 11.04 -23.12 -7.00
C THR A 27 11.30 -24.13 -5.88
N GLY A 28 11.46 -25.42 -6.17
CA GLY A 28 11.73 -26.43 -5.16
C GLY A 28 10.52 -26.83 -4.32
N ILE A 29 9.31 -26.35 -4.65
CA ILE A 29 8.04 -26.87 -4.12
C ILE A 29 8.00 -28.40 -4.27
N ARG A 30 8.54 -28.91 -5.38
CA ARG A 30 8.89 -30.32 -5.50
C ARG A 30 10.41 -30.51 -5.36
N PRO A 31 10.86 -31.20 -4.29
CA PRO A 31 12.29 -31.33 -4.00
C PRO A 31 13.01 -32.27 -4.97
N LYS A 32 14.34 -32.13 -5.06
CA LYS A 32 15.18 -33.02 -5.85
C LYS A 32 15.08 -34.44 -5.26
N GLY A 33 14.87 -35.42 -6.13
CA GLY A 33 14.77 -36.83 -5.74
C GLY A 33 13.34 -37.34 -5.65
N ASP A 34 12.34 -36.46 -5.53
CA ASP A 34 10.91 -36.80 -5.54
C ASP A 34 10.42 -37.21 -6.94
N TYR A 35 9.17 -37.67 -7.01
CA TYR A 35 8.53 -38.10 -8.25
C TYR A 35 7.34 -37.22 -8.61
N LEU A 36 7.19 -36.93 -9.90
CA LEU A 36 5.97 -36.33 -10.42
C LEU A 36 4.79 -37.31 -10.34
N PRO A 37 3.54 -36.82 -10.26
CA PRO A 37 2.36 -37.65 -10.37
C PRO A 37 2.36 -38.50 -11.65
N SER A 38 1.61 -39.60 -11.65
CA SER A 38 1.56 -40.51 -12.80
C SER A 38 1.03 -39.80 -14.06
N GLU A 39 1.40 -40.30 -15.25
CA GLU A 39 0.88 -39.76 -16.52
C GLU A 39 -0.65 -39.75 -16.57
N LEU A 40 -1.31 -40.71 -15.89
CA LEU A 40 -2.76 -40.79 -15.81
C LEU A 40 -3.31 -39.66 -14.92
N THR A 41 -2.70 -39.45 -13.75
CA THR A 41 -3.07 -38.37 -12.83
C THR A 41 -2.90 -37.00 -13.48
N LEU A 42 -1.78 -36.77 -14.17
CA LEU A 42 -1.53 -35.51 -14.88
C LEU A 42 -2.50 -35.32 -16.06
N ALA A 43 -2.83 -36.40 -16.78
CA ALA A 43 -3.84 -36.35 -17.86
C ALA A 43 -5.22 -35.93 -17.32
N ASP A 44 -5.61 -36.46 -16.16
CA ASP A 44 -6.89 -36.15 -15.51
C ASP A 44 -6.91 -34.75 -14.89
N GLN A 45 -5.80 -34.30 -14.31
CA GLN A 45 -5.64 -32.98 -13.69
C GLN A 45 -5.73 -31.87 -14.74
N TYR A 46 -4.92 -31.96 -15.80
CA TYR A 46 -4.83 -30.92 -16.83
C TYR A 46 -5.82 -31.14 -17.98
N LYS A 47 -6.66 -32.18 -17.92
CA LYS A 47 -7.62 -32.55 -18.98
C LYS A 47 -6.93 -32.69 -20.35
N LEU A 48 -5.77 -33.36 -20.35
CA LEU A 48 -4.93 -33.60 -21.53
C LEU A 48 -4.90 -35.08 -21.89
N SER A 49 -4.59 -35.41 -23.14
CA SER A 49 -4.33 -36.80 -23.52
C SER A 49 -3.00 -37.27 -22.92
N LYS A 50 -2.87 -38.58 -22.61
CA LYS A 50 -1.58 -39.16 -22.16
C LYS A 50 -0.42 -38.85 -23.12
N LYS A 51 -0.69 -38.78 -24.42
CA LYS A 51 0.30 -38.41 -25.45
C LYS A 51 0.78 -36.96 -25.28
N SER A 52 -0.11 -36.06 -24.91
CA SER A 52 0.21 -34.65 -24.67
C SER A 52 0.97 -34.47 -23.36
N VAL A 53 0.57 -35.17 -22.30
CA VAL A 53 1.30 -35.21 -21.02
C VAL A 53 2.74 -35.70 -21.24
N ARG A 54 2.94 -36.76 -22.03
CA ARG A 54 4.30 -37.22 -22.38
C ARG A 54 5.12 -36.15 -23.07
N LYS A 55 4.55 -35.44 -24.05
CA LYS A 55 5.25 -34.33 -24.71
C LYS A 55 5.61 -33.21 -23.75
N ALA A 56 4.73 -32.87 -22.82
CA ALA A 56 5.01 -31.88 -21.78
C ALA A 56 6.15 -32.34 -20.85
N LEU A 57 6.15 -33.61 -20.46
CA LEU A 57 7.23 -34.21 -19.67
C LEU A 57 8.54 -34.31 -20.46
N ASP A 58 8.48 -34.57 -21.76
CA ASP A 58 9.67 -34.58 -22.64
C ASP A 58 10.36 -33.22 -22.66
N ILE A 59 9.60 -32.13 -22.69
CA ILE A 59 10.15 -30.76 -22.56
C ILE A 59 10.90 -30.60 -21.23
N LEU A 60 10.31 -31.05 -20.12
CA LEU A 60 10.96 -30.97 -18.79
C LEU A 60 12.20 -31.90 -18.69
N VAL A 61 12.23 -33.00 -19.43
CA VAL A 61 13.41 -33.87 -19.55
C VAL A 61 14.50 -33.20 -20.37
N GLU A 62 14.16 -32.58 -21.50
CA GLU A 62 15.08 -31.80 -22.34
C GLU A 62 15.68 -30.62 -21.58
N GLU A 63 14.89 -29.97 -20.71
CA GLU A 63 15.32 -28.91 -19.80
C GLU A 63 16.16 -29.43 -18.61
N GLY A 64 16.31 -30.75 -18.47
CA GLY A 64 17.07 -31.37 -17.38
C GLY A 64 16.40 -31.27 -16.00
N LEU A 65 15.12 -30.91 -15.92
CA LEU A 65 14.39 -30.74 -14.65
C LEU A 65 13.93 -32.09 -14.06
N ILE A 66 13.69 -33.08 -14.92
CA ILE A 66 13.29 -34.44 -14.53
C ILE A 66 14.02 -35.49 -15.36
N THR A 67 14.07 -36.72 -14.84
CA THR A 67 14.59 -37.91 -15.54
C THR A 67 13.55 -39.02 -15.53
N LYS A 68 13.46 -39.75 -16.65
CA LYS A 68 12.58 -40.91 -16.77
C LYS A 68 13.21 -42.13 -16.12
N VAL A 69 12.58 -42.66 -15.08
CA VAL A 69 12.99 -43.90 -14.42
C VAL A 69 12.08 -45.03 -14.92
N PRO A 70 12.61 -46.03 -15.65
CA PRO A 70 11.81 -47.13 -16.18
C PRO A 70 11.00 -47.83 -15.08
N ARG A 71 9.69 -48.03 -15.32
CA ARG A 71 8.72 -48.69 -14.43
C ARG A 71 8.44 -48.00 -13.09
N VAL A 72 9.01 -46.81 -12.83
CA VAL A 72 8.82 -46.06 -11.58
C VAL A 72 8.12 -44.72 -11.82
N GLY A 73 8.53 -43.96 -12.86
CA GLY A 73 7.92 -42.67 -13.18
C GLY A 73 8.95 -41.61 -13.53
N ASN A 74 8.58 -40.33 -13.40
CA ASN A 74 9.48 -39.21 -13.67
C ASN A 74 10.04 -38.69 -12.34
N ARG A 75 11.36 -38.83 -12.17
CA ARG A 75 12.08 -38.37 -10.98
C ARG A 75 12.57 -36.94 -11.19
N ILE A 76 12.49 -36.12 -10.15
CA ILE A 76 12.89 -34.73 -10.17
C ILE A 76 14.40 -34.65 -9.98
N THR A 77 15.10 -34.21 -11.02
CA THR A 77 16.56 -34.23 -11.09
C THR A 77 17.11 -32.97 -11.76
N PRO A 78 16.75 -31.77 -11.27
CA PRO A 78 17.34 -30.53 -11.79
C PRO A 78 18.88 -30.57 -11.63
N PRO A 79 19.64 -29.91 -12.53
CA PRO A 79 21.11 -29.89 -12.47
C PRO A 79 21.60 -29.38 -11.11
N ASP A 80 22.73 -29.91 -10.60
CA ASP A 80 23.32 -29.46 -9.33
C ASP A 80 23.75 -27.98 -9.36
N SER A 81 24.07 -27.46 -10.55
CA SER A 81 24.05 -26.02 -10.82
C SER A 81 22.61 -25.58 -11.07
N ARG A 82 21.77 -25.55 -10.03
CA ARG A 82 20.52 -24.78 -10.11
C ARG A 82 20.94 -23.36 -10.38
N GLN A 83 20.65 -22.85 -11.59
CA GLN A 83 20.99 -21.50 -11.98
C GLN A 83 20.30 -20.58 -10.97
N THR A 84 21.08 -19.99 -10.08
CA THR A 84 20.56 -19.10 -9.04
C THR A 84 19.83 -17.97 -9.74
N VAL A 85 18.55 -17.80 -9.41
CA VAL A 85 17.76 -16.66 -9.87
C VAL A 85 18.02 -15.53 -8.89
N SER A 86 18.54 -14.40 -9.36
CA SER A 86 18.61 -13.17 -8.54
C SER A 86 17.43 -12.29 -8.92
N LEU A 87 16.56 -12.02 -7.95
CA LEU A 87 15.45 -11.09 -8.06
C LEU A 87 15.85 -9.75 -7.47
N LYS A 88 15.49 -8.67 -8.15
CA LYS A 88 15.62 -7.31 -7.63
C LYS A 88 14.27 -6.79 -7.14
N LEU A 89 14.16 -6.60 -5.84
CA LEU A 89 12.98 -6.06 -5.17
C LEU A 89 13.15 -4.56 -4.92
N GLY A 90 12.40 -3.75 -5.65
CA GLY A 90 12.25 -2.32 -5.39
C GLY A 90 11.40 -2.12 -4.14
N LEU A 91 11.97 -1.54 -3.09
CA LEU A 91 11.34 -1.43 -1.78
C LEU A 91 11.36 0.01 -1.25
N TYR A 92 10.20 0.48 -0.79
CA TYR A 92 10.14 1.66 0.05
C TYR A 92 10.89 1.44 1.37
N PRO A 93 11.83 2.33 1.76
CA PRO A 93 12.61 2.13 2.99
C PRO A 93 11.77 2.02 4.27
N SER A 94 10.54 2.56 4.31
CA SER A 94 9.69 2.48 5.51
C SER A 94 9.18 1.07 5.81
N LEU A 95 9.13 0.21 4.79
CA LEU A 95 8.59 -1.14 4.88
C LEU A 95 9.40 -2.02 5.83
N GLU A 96 10.67 -1.72 6.04
CA GLU A 96 11.49 -2.40 7.05
C GLU A 96 10.86 -2.29 8.44
N GLY A 97 10.66 -1.07 8.94
CA GLY A 97 10.04 -0.86 10.26
C GLY A 97 8.53 -1.13 10.29
N GLU A 98 7.85 -1.18 9.15
CA GLU A 98 6.41 -1.48 9.08
C GLU A 98 6.11 -2.98 9.03
N THR A 99 7.01 -3.78 8.44
CA THR A 99 6.70 -5.18 8.10
C THR A 99 7.79 -6.17 8.47
N ARG A 100 8.98 -5.72 8.91
CA ARG A 100 10.14 -6.60 9.12
C ARG A 100 10.47 -7.39 7.86
N ILE A 101 10.50 -6.67 6.74
CA ILE A 101 10.63 -7.27 5.41
C ILE A 101 11.94 -8.05 5.28
N SER A 102 13.02 -7.62 5.93
CA SER A 102 14.28 -8.35 5.94
C SER A 102 14.12 -9.77 6.49
N GLU A 103 13.41 -9.95 7.60
CA GLU A 103 13.15 -11.27 8.18
C GLU A 103 12.19 -12.12 7.33
N LEU A 104 11.19 -11.50 6.69
CA LEU A 104 10.36 -12.20 5.71
C LEU A 104 11.19 -12.68 4.51
N LEU A 105 12.13 -11.87 4.03
CA LEU A 105 13.04 -12.25 2.95
C LEU A 105 14.02 -13.35 3.38
N ASP A 106 14.49 -13.36 4.64
CA ASP A 106 15.29 -14.47 5.19
C ASP A 106 14.49 -15.78 5.18
N ARG A 107 13.24 -15.75 5.61
CA ARG A 107 12.34 -16.92 5.57
C ARG A 107 12.07 -17.37 4.13
N PHE A 108 11.88 -16.42 3.22
CA PHE A 108 11.75 -16.71 1.79
C PHE A 108 13.00 -17.41 1.25
N ARG A 109 14.21 -16.89 1.54
CA ARG A 109 15.47 -17.51 1.14
C ARG A 109 15.66 -18.91 1.74
N ALA A 110 15.23 -19.11 2.99
CA ALA A 110 15.27 -20.44 3.62
C ALA A 110 14.32 -21.44 2.94
N ALA A 111 13.12 -21.00 2.56
CA ALA A 111 12.14 -21.83 1.84
C ALA A 111 12.54 -22.07 0.37
N TYR A 112 13.20 -21.09 -0.25
CA TYR A 112 13.55 -21.07 -1.67
C TYR A 112 15.03 -20.69 -1.88
N PRO A 113 15.98 -21.56 -1.47
CA PRO A 113 17.41 -21.22 -1.45
C PRO A 113 18.04 -20.91 -2.82
N TYR A 114 17.32 -21.19 -3.91
CA TYR A 114 17.73 -20.94 -5.29
C TYR A 114 17.28 -19.60 -5.83
N ILE A 115 16.46 -18.87 -5.07
CA ILE A 115 16.00 -17.52 -5.40
C ILE A 115 16.66 -16.57 -4.40
N GLN A 116 17.62 -15.80 -4.89
CA GLN A 116 18.22 -14.70 -4.15
C GLN A 116 17.36 -13.46 -4.37
N VAL A 117 17.25 -12.62 -3.34
CA VAL A 117 16.49 -11.36 -3.42
C VAL A 117 17.39 -10.24 -2.96
N GLU A 118 17.68 -9.32 -3.88
CA GLU A 118 18.42 -8.09 -3.65
C GLU A 118 17.43 -6.92 -3.57
N THR A 119 17.55 -6.07 -2.55
CA THR A 119 16.66 -4.92 -2.38
C THR A 119 17.25 -3.67 -2.99
N VAL A 120 16.44 -2.90 -3.71
CA VAL A 120 16.75 -1.57 -4.24
C VAL A 120 15.82 -0.56 -3.58
N ALA A 121 16.38 0.45 -2.92
CA ALA A 121 15.57 1.47 -2.27
C ALA A 121 14.84 2.34 -3.31
N LEU A 122 13.53 2.50 -3.13
CA LEU A 122 12.70 3.35 -3.99
C LEU A 122 12.44 4.72 -3.35
N PRO A 123 12.46 5.80 -4.15
CA PRO A 123 11.97 7.10 -3.69
C PRO A 123 10.43 7.09 -3.58
N TYR A 124 9.86 8.01 -2.80
CA TYR A 124 8.41 8.25 -2.78
C TYR A 124 7.96 9.35 -3.76
N THR A 125 8.87 10.27 -4.07
CA THR A 125 8.62 11.43 -4.93
C THR A 125 9.14 11.19 -6.34
N HIS A 126 8.52 11.85 -7.33
CA HIS A 126 8.85 11.68 -8.75
C HIS A 126 8.82 10.21 -9.20
N TYR A 127 7.91 9.43 -8.60
CA TYR A 127 7.94 7.98 -8.67
C TYR A 127 7.81 7.43 -10.09
N PRO A 128 6.89 7.89 -10.96
CA PRO A 128 6.78 7.38 -12.32
C PRO A 128 8.07 7.58 -13.10
N HIS A 129 8.74 8.72 -12.95
CA HIS A 129 10.00 8.97 -13.66
C HIS A 129 11.13 8.09 -13.14
N SER A 130 11.29 7.98 -11.81
CA SER A 130 12.32 7.13 -11.21
C SER A 130 12.08 5.65 -11.54
N VAL A 131 10.86 5.17 -11.34
CA VAL A 131 10.48 3.77 -11.56
C VAL A 131 10.44 3.41 -13.04
N LYS A 132 10.02 4.31 -13.94
CA LYS A 132 10.17 4.10 -15.38
C LYS A 132 11.63 3.87 -15.76
N GLY A 133 12.57 4.67 -15.24
CA GLY A 133 13.99 4.46 -15.47
C GLY A 133 14.49 3.09 -14.99
N TYR A 134 14.06 2.66 -13.79
CA TYR A 134 14.36 1.32 -13.28
C TYR A 134 13.77 0.21 -14.16
N LEU A 135 12.53 0.38 -14.61
CA LEU A 135 11.79 -0.63 -15.35
C LEU A 135 12.26 -0.77 -16.79
N ASP A 136 12.49 0.33 -17.51
CA ASP A 136 13.02 0.35 -18.88
C ASP A 136 14.37 -0.35 -18.99
N ASN A 137 15.19 -0.27 -17.94
CA ASN A 137 16.50 -0.91 -17.88
C ASN A 137 16.47 -2.32 -17.27
N GLN A 138 15.28 -2.88 -17.02
CA GLN A 138 15.08 -4.20 -16.41
C GLN A 138 15.80 -4.37 -15.05
N TRP A 139 15.86 -3.31 -14.26
CA TRP A 139 16.55 -3.32 -12.97
C TRP A 139 15.70 -3.84 -11.81
N LEU A 140 14.39 -4.04 -11.99
CA LEU A 140 13.49 -4.48 -10.92
C LEU A 140 12.54 -5.58 -11.43
N ASP A 141 12.39 -6.62 -10.61
CA ASP A 141 11.48 -7.75 -10.85
C ASP A 141 10.18 -7.63 -10.06
N VAL A 142 10.27 -7.16 -8.82
CA VAL A 142 9.13 -6.90 -7.92
C VAL A 142 9.28 -5.50 -7.35
N ILE A 143 8.17 -4.79 -7.18
CA ILE A 143 8.16 -3.37 -6.81
C ILE A 143 7.08 -3.12 -5.76
N SER A 144 7.43 -2.48 -4.65
CA SER A 144 6.45 -1.94 -3.71
C SER A 144 5.77 -0.70 -4.31
N LEU A 145 4.44 -0.68 -4.32
CA LEU A 145 3.64 0.36 -4.93
C LEU A 145 2.56 0.81 -3.96
N ASN A 146 2.60 2.07 -3.51
CA ASN A 146 1.53 2.64 -2.69
C ASN A 146 0.39 3.19 -3.59
N ASN A 147 -0.78 3.43 -3.00
CA ASN A 147 -1.95 3.88 -3.74
C ASN A 147 -1.75 5.23 -4.45
N TRP A 148 -0.95 6.15 -3.89
CA TRP A 148 -0.62 7.41 -4.56
C TRP A 148 0.21 7.17 -5.83
N ASN A 149 1.27 6.37 -5.73
CA ASN A 149 2.15 6.08 -6.85
C ASN A 149 1.47 5.19 -7.90
N PHE A 150 0.50 4.34 -7.51
CA PHE A 150 -0.36 3.63 -8.46
C PHE A 150 -1.18 4.62 -9.29
N LEU A 151 -1.87 5.57 -8.66
CA LEU A 151 -2.65 6.59 -9.35
C LEU A 151 -1.77 7.48 -10.24
N GLU A 152 -0.59 7.87 -9.75
CA GLU A 152 0.37 8.65 -10.54
C GLU A 152 0.84 7.86 -11.78
N THR A 153 1.06 6.55 -11.65
CA THR A 153 1.43 5.67 -12.76
C THR A 153 0.28 5.51 -13.76
N MET A 154 -0.95 5.40 -13.25
CA MET A 154 -2.18 5.32 -14.06
C MET A 154 -2.40 6.60 -14.86
N GLU A 155 -2.28 7.78 -14.25
CA GLU A 155 -2.44 9.08 -14.91
C GLU A 155 -1.37 9.36 -15.98
N ASN A 156 -0.27 8.60 -16.00
CA ASN A 156 0.80 8.69 -16.99
C ASN A 156 0.79 7.51 -17.99
N ASP A 157 -0.32 6.76 -18.09
CA ASP A 157 -0.48 5.61 -19.00
C ASP A 157 0.62 4.54 -18.86
N ALA A 158 1.13 4.35 -17.64
CA ALA A 158 2.29 3.50 -17.35
C ALA A 158 1.94 2.23 -16.55
N LEU A 159 0.65 1.84 -16.46
CA LEU A 159 0.28 0.60 -15.77
C LEU A 159 0.76 -0.66 -16.48
N ASP A 160 0.94 -0.60 -17.80
CA ASP A 160 1.42 -1.73 -18.61
C ASP A 160 2.84 -2.18 -18.26
N TYR A 161 3.58 -1.44 -17.44
CA TYR A 161 4.85 -1.91 -16.89
C TYR A 161 4.69 -3.01 -15.83
N PHE A 162 3.48 -3.19 -15.29
CA PHE A 162 3.19 -4.19 -14.28
C PHE A 162 2.38 -5.34 -14.89
N GLU A 163 2.65 -6.56 -14.44
CA GLU A 163 1.83 -7.73 -14.76
C GLU A 163 0.47 -7.61 -14.06
N PRO A 164 -0.64 -7.90 -14.77
CA PRO A 164 -1.92 -8.17 -14.13
C PRO A 164 -1.80 -9.36 -13.17
N GLN A 165 -2.49 -9.25 -12.03
CA GLN A 165 -2.50 -10.24 -10.96
C GLN A 165 -3.94 -10.51 -10.53
N GLU A 166 -4.24 -11.74 -10.15
CA GLU A 166 -5.57 -12.11 -9.64
C GLU A 166 -5.70 -11.78 -8.16
N PRO A 167 -6.85 -11.24 -7.68
CA PRO A 167 -7.06 -11.00 -6.26
C PRO A 167 -6.84 -12.24 -5.42
N ARG A 168 -5.99 -12.13 -4.39
CA ARG A 168 -5.72 -13.23 -3.46
C ARG A 168 -6.91 -13.47 -2.52
N PRO A 169 -7.37 -14.72 -2.35
CA PRO A 169 -8.38 -15.07 -1.35
C PRO A 169 -7.91 -14.71 0.07
N GLY A 170 -8.84 -14.34 0.94
CA GLY A 170 -8.55 -14.00 2.33
C GLY A 170 -8.11 -12.55 2.56
N HIS A 171 -7.79 -11.78 1.52
CA HIS A 171 -7.60 -10.33 1.64
C HIS A 171 -8.93 -9.61 1.88
N TYR A 172 -8.87 -8.43 2.53
CA TYR A 172 -10.04 -7.57 2.64
C TYR A 172 -10.56 -7.14 1.25
N PRO A 173 -11.88 -7.16 1.02
CA PRO A 173 -12.46 -6.88 -0.31
C PRO A 173 -12.32 -5.42 -0.75
N PHE A 174 -12.07 -4.49 0.18
CA PHE A 174 -11.85 -3.08 -0.14
C PHE A 174 -10.41 -2.78 -0.62
N LEU A 175 -9.48 -3.74 -0.54
CA LEU A 175 -8.08 -3.52 -0.92
C LEU A 175 -7.78 -3.71 -2.41
N PRO A 176 -8.22 -4.80 -3.09
CA PRO A 176 -7.96 -4.99 -4.52
C PRO A 176 -8.40 -3.82 -5.43
N PRO A 177 -9.56 -3.16 -5.20
CA PRO A 177 -9.97 -2.02 -6.01
C PRO A 177 -9.00 -0.82 -5.99
N VAL A 178 -8.09 -0.74 -5.01
CA VAL A 178 -7.09 0.34 -4.91
C VAL A 178 -6.00 0.23 -5.98
N PHE A 179 -5.77 -0.98 -6.52
CA PHE A 179 -4.75 -1.25 -7.54
C PHE A 179 -5.34 -1.78 -8.85
N THR A 180 -6.63 -1.51 -9.09
CA THR A 180 -7.36 -2.05 -10.25
C THR A 180 -7.74 -0.94 -11.21
N GLU A 181 -7.44 -1.13 -12.48
CA GLU A 181 -7.85 -0.26 -13.58
C GLU A 181 -8.32 -1.11 -14.76
N GLY A 182 -9.42 -0.71 -15.42
CA GLY A 182 -9.99 -1.49 -16.53
C GLY A 182 -10.34 -2.94 -16.17
N GLY A 183 -10.66 -3.23 -14.90
CA GLY A 183 -10.95 -4.57 -14.40
C GLY A 183 -9.73 -5.47 -14.18
N ARG A 184 -8.51 -4.96 -14.30
CA ARG A 184 -7.26 -5.69 -14.03
C ARG A 184 -6.55 -5.11 -12.82
N MET A 185 -6.15 -5.96 -11.87
CA MET A 185 -5.37 -5.56 -10.70
C MET A 185 -3.86 -5.68 -11.01
N TYR A 186 -3.06 -4.66 -10.67
CA TYR A 186 -1.64 -4.61 -11.03
C TYR A 186 -0.68 -4.82 -9.84
N ALA A 187 -1.19 -4.79 -8.60
CA ALA A 187 -0.41 -5.05 -7.40
C ALA A 187 -1.23 -5.87 -6.39
N GLN A 188 -0.58 -6.82 -5.70
CA GLN A 188 -1.20 -7.49 -4.55
C GLN A 188 -1.14 -6.57 -3.32
N PRO A 189 -2.26 -6.30 -2.64
CA PRO A 189 -2.22 -5.60 -1.37
C PRO A 189 -1.31 -6.32 -0.36
N PHE A 190 -0.42 -5.56 0.29
CA PHE A 190 0.55 -6.10 1.26
C PHE A 190 0.27 -5.60 2.67
N ILE A 191 0.10 -4.29 2.85
CA ILE A 191 -0.30 -3.66 4.11
C ILE A 191 -1.25 -2.50 3.85
N PHE A 192 -2.05 -2.16 4.85
CA PHE A 192 -2.95 -1.01 4.78
C PHE A 192 -2.98 -0.22 6.08
N SER A 193 -3.48 1.01 6.01
CA SER A 193 -3.79 1.79 7.19
C SER A 193 -4.81 2.88 6.86
N PRO A 194 -5.88 3.04 7.65
CA PRO A 194 -6.58 4.32 7.69
C PRO A 194 -5.72 5.38 8.36
N VAL A 195 -6.08 6.64 8.17
CA VAL A 195 -5.60 7.74 9.02
C VAL A 195 -6.50 7.82 10.25
N ILE A 196 -5.89 7.92 11.43
CA ILE A 196 -6.58 7.81 12.72
C ILE A 196 -6.10 8.91 13.68
N LEU A 197 -6.90 9.13 14.72
CA LEU A 197 -6.49 9.96 15.85
C LEU A 197 -5.80 9.08 16.89
N CYS A 198 -4.62 9.50 17.34
CA CYS A 198 -3.92 8.92 18.49
C CYS A 198 -3.89 9.96 19.61
N TYR A 199 -4.19 9.58 20.84
CA TYR A 199 -4.28 10.51 21.97
C TYR A 199 -3.65 9.97 23.26
N ASN A 200 -3.12 10.87 24.08
CA ASN A 200 -2.53 10.57 25.37
C ASN A 200 -3.64 10.35 26.40
N LYS A 201 -4.04 9.09 26.57
CA LYS A 201 -5.11 8.65 27.47
C LYS A 201 -4.86 9.07 28.92
N SER A 202 -3.60 8.98 29.35
CA SER A 202 -3.19 9.36 30.71
C SER A 202 -3.42 10.85 30.97
N LEU A 203 -3.05 11.69 30.01
CA LEU A 203 -3.22 13.15 30.10
C LEU A 203 -4.70 13.54 30.07
N LEU A 204 -5.49 13.00 29.14
CA LEU A 204 -6.92 13.35 29.06
C LEU A 204 -7.64 13.01 30.37
N ARG A 205 -7.33 11.85 30.96
CA ARG A 205 -7.84 11.45 32.27
C ARG A 205 -7.42 12.42 33.38
N GLN A 206 -6.15 12.84 33.41
CA GLN A 206 -5.65 13.80 34.40
C GLN A 206 -6.41 15.13 34.34
N LEU A 207 -6.73 15.61 33.12
CA LEU A 207 -7.47 16.85 32.92
C LEU A 207 -9.00 16.67 33.01
N GLY A 208 -9.50 15.45 33.16
CA GLY A 208 -10.94 15.18 33.10
C GLY A 208 -11.55 15.54 31.74
N ILE A 209 -10.81 15.35 30.66
CA ILE A 209 -11.30 15.46 29.28
C ILE A 209 -11.76 14.05 28.85
N ALA A 210 -12.94 13.98 28.23
CA ALA A 210 -13.46 12.71 27.72
C ALA A 210 -12.51 12.11 26.67
N GLU A 211 -12.47 10.79 26.55
CA GLU A 211 -11.69 10.13 25.51
C GLU A 211 -12.37 10.36 24.14
N PRO A 212 -11.61 10.65 23.06
CA PRO A 212 -12.16 10.76 21.72
C PRO A 212 -12.84 9.48 21.24
N ASP A 213 -13.99 9.64 20.59
CA ASP A 213 -14.75 8.56 19.96
C ASP A 213 -15.38 9.02 18.64
N SER A 214 -16.31 8.24 18.10
CA SER A 214 -16.98 8.56 16.83
C SER A 214 -17.91 9.77 16.88
N SER A 215 -18.26 10.30 18.06
CA SER A 215 -19.10 11.49 18.19
C SER A 215 -18.30 12.79 18.24
N TRP A 216 -16.97 12.73 18.24
CA TRP A 216 -16.14 13.94 18.24
C TRP A 216 -16.19 14.64 16.89
N SER A 217 -16.58 15.91 16.90
CA SER A 217 -16.42 16.82 15.77
C SER A 217 -15.06 17.53 15.80
N TRP A 218 -14.67 18.16 14.69
CA TRP A 218 -13.48 19.02 14.70
C TRP A 218 -13.58 20.18 15.70
N ASP A 219 -14.79 20.63 16.04
CA ASP A 219 -15.00 21.65 17.06
C ASP A 219 -14.76 21.11 18.47
N ASP A 220 -15.16 19.87 18.76
CA ASP A 220 -14.86 19.19 20.03
C ASP A 220 -13.34 19.02 20.22
N LEU A 221 -12.65 18.62 19.15
CA LEU A 221 -11.20 18.50 19.15
C LEU A 221 -10.54 19.88 19.32
N ARG A 222 -11.06 20.95 18.70
CA ARG A 222 -10.56 22.32 18.85
C ARG A 222 -10.72 22.81 20.29
N ALA A 223 -11.91 22.64 20.88
CA ALA A 223 -12.20 23.01 22.26
C ALA A 223 -11.29 22.25 23.25
N SER A 224 -11.17 20.93 23.08
CA SER A 224 -10.28 20.10 23.90
C SER A 224 -8.83 20.52 23.74
N SER A 225 -8.40 20.85 22.52
CA SER A 225 -7.03 21.25 22.24
C SER A 225 -6.66 22.58 22.89
N SER A 226 -7.57 23.56 22.84
CA SER A 226 -7.42 24.85 23.53
C SER A 226 -7.29 24.67 25.04
N ARG A 227 -8.15 23.81 25.63
CA ARG A 227 -8.10 23.50 27.05
C ARG A 227 -6.78 22.84 27.46
N ILE A 228 -6.32 21.84 26.72
CA ILE A 228 -5.04 21.17 26.96
C ILE A 228 -3.89 22.18 26.90
N ARG A 229 -3.90 23.06 25.89
CA ARG A 229 -2.85 24.07 25.75
C ARG A 229 -2.79 25.00 26.94
N HIS A 230 -3.94 25.50 27.39
CA HIS A 230 -4.06 26.39 28.53
C HIS A 230 -3.61 25.72 29.85
N GLU A 231 -3.92 24.44 30.05
CA GLU A 231 -3.63 23.74 31.31
C GLU A 231 -2.22 23.13 31.39
N THR A 232 -1.51 22.92 30.27
CA THR A 232 -0.29 22.09 30.25
C THR A 232 0.88 22.62 29.40
N GLU A 233 0.71 23.72 28.67
CA GLU A 233 1.64 24.23 27.65
C GLU A 233 1.95 23.25 26.49
N ARG A 234 1.31 22.07 26.47
CA ARG A 234 1.42 21.09 25.37
C ARG A 234 0.50 21.52 24.22
N PHE A 235 0.84 21.14 22.99
CA PHE A 235 -0.13 21.20 21.91
C PHE A 235 -1.26 20.21 22.22
N GLY A 236 -2.50 20.66 22.17
CA GLY A 236 -3.66 19.81 22.26
C GLY A 236 -3.77 18.85 21.08
N PHE A 237 -3.51 19.34 19.87
CA PHE A 237 -3.54 18.57 18.64
C PHE A 237 -2.42 18.98 17.68
N TYR A 238 -1.83 18.00 17.00
CA TYR A 238 -0.86 18.23 15.95
C TYR A 238 -1.03 17.28 14.74
N ALA A 239 -0.81 17.81 13.54
CA ALA A 239 -0.71 17.03 12.32
C ALA A 239 0.34 17.64 11.38
N HIS A 240 1.02 16.79 10.61
CA HIS A 240 1.90 17.24 9.53
C HIS A 240 1.04 17.82 8.39
N ILE A 241 0.83 19.14 8.40
CA ILE A 241 -0.20 19.82 7.59
C ILE A 241 0.03 19.70 6.08
N SER A 242 1.29 19.66 5.63
CA SER A 242 1.67 19.53 4.21
C SER A 242 1.57 18.10 3.69
N SER A 243 1.25 17.13 4.54
CA SER A 243 1.14 15.72 4.17
C SER A 243 0.01 15.50 3.18
N THR A 244 0.32 14.84 2.06
CA THR A 244 -0.67 14.35 1.10
C THR A 244 -1.64 13.35 1.70
N ASN A 245 -1.35 12.82 2.89
CA ASN A 245 -2.22 11.87 3.59
C ASN A 245 -2.97 12.53 4.77
N ARG A 246 -2.95 13.87 4.91
CA ARG A 246 -3.61 14.58 6.01
C ARG A 246 -4.59 15.64 5.51
N PHE A 247 -4.10 16.69 4.84
CA PHE A 247 -4.98 17.78 4.40
C PHE A 247 -6.11 17.35 3.45
N PRO A 248 -5.98 16.30 2.60
CA PRO A 248 -7.11 15.93 1.74
C PRO A 248 -8.30 15.37 2.53
N ILE A 249 -8.10 14.94 3.78
CA ILE A 249 -9.18 14.41 4.62
C ILE A 249 -10.19 15.49 4.96
N VAL A 250 -9.76 16.72 5.26
CA VAL A 250 -10.72 17.79 5.54
C VAL A 250 -11.60 18.09 4.32
N LEU A 251 -11.05 17.96 3.12
CA LEU A 251 -11.81 18.09 1.86
C LEU A 251 -12.74 16.90 1.60
N LEU A 252 -12.33 15.68 1.94
CA LEU A 252 -13.18 14.48 1.83
C LEU A 252 -14.37 14.54 2.80
N GLN A 253 -14.15 15.12 3.97
CA GLN A 253 -15.16 15.32 5.00
C GLN A 253 -16.11 16.49 4.71
N GLU A 254 -15.75 17.34 3.77
CA GLU A 254 -16.72 18.16 3.06
C GLU A 254 -17.53 17.30 2.07
N GLU A 255 -18.79 17.64 1.89
CA GLU A 255 -19.58 17.17 0.73
C GLU A 255 -19.16 17.89 -0.56
N PHE A 256 -17.91 18.37 -0.62
CA PHE A 256 -17.27 19.03 -1.74
C PHE A 256 -16.55 18.01 -2.62
N ARG A 257 -16.68 18.17 -3.93
CA ARG A 257 -15.91 17.44 -4.94
C ARG A 257 -15.38 18.46 -5.93
N PHE A 258 -14.14 18.27 -6.36
CA PHE A 258 -13.58 19.13 -7.40
C PHE A 258 -14.39 18.96 -8.68
N SER A 259 -14.61 20.07 -9.37
CA SER A 259 -15.33 20.07 -10.65
C SER A 259 -14.55 19.25 -11.68
N SER A 260 -15.27 18.56 -12.56
CA SER A 260 -14.64 17.73 -13.59
C SER A 260 -13.70 18.56 -14.49
N PRO A 261 -12.62 17.96 -15.01
CA PRO A 261 -11.76 18.61 -15.99
C PRO A 261 -12.59 19.21 -17.15
N GLY A 262 -12.35 20.48 -17.46
CA GLY A 262 -13.05 21.19 -18.56
C GLY A 262 -14.22 22.09 -18.15
N SER A 263 -14.66 22.11 -16.89
CA SER A 263 -15.75 23.00 -16.43
C SER A 263 -15.27 24.30 -15.76
N GLY A 264 -14.00 24.67 -15.94
CA GLY A 264 -13.33 25.77 -15.23
C GLY A 264 -12.14 25.28 -14.39
N SER A 265 -11.52 26.19 -13.64
CA SER A 265 -10.42 25.85 -12.73
C SER A 265 -10.98 25.12 -11.50
N PRO A 266 -10.43 23.96 -11.10
CA PRO A 266 -10.93 23.23 -9.93
C PRO A 266 -10.67 23.96 -8.61
N TYR A 267 -9.84 25.02 -8.62
CA TYR A 267 -9.36 25.71 -7.42
C TYR A 267 -10.21 26.92 -6.99
N GLU A 268 -11.28 27.23 -7.75
CA GLU A 268 -12.10 28.43 -7.55
C GLU A 268 -13.23 28.25 -6.54
N ASP A 269 -13.51 27.03 -6.07
CA ASP A 269 -14.58 26.80 -5.08
C ASP A 269 -14.17 27.34 -3.69
N PRO A 270 -14.92 28.28 -3.10
CA PRO A 270 -14.59 28.83 -1.78
C PRO A 270 -14.50 27.79 -0.66
N ARG A 271 -15.24 26.68 -0.77
CA ARG A 271 -15.25 25.59 0.24
C ARG A 271 -13.89 24.93 0.37
N LEU A 272 -13.10 24.87 -0.71
CA LEU A 272 -11.71 24.40 -0.66
C LEU A 272 -10.91 25.24 0.33
N TRP A 273 -10.91 26.55 0.15
CA TRP A 273 -10.09 27.47 0.92
C TRP A 273 -10.57 27.64 2.35
N GLU A 274 -11.88 27.59 2.58
CA GLU A 274 -12.47 27.56 3.94
C GLU A 274 -11.99 26.33 4.72
N SER A 275 -12.02 25.16 4.10
CA SER A 275 -11.60 23.90 4.73
C SER A 275 -10.11 23.90 5.05
N LEU A 276 -9.27 24.33 4.08
CA LEU A 276 -7.83 24.43 4.29
C LEU A 276 -7.51 25.45 5.39
N ARG A 277 -8.14 26.63 5.37
CA ARG A 277 -7.97 27.66 6.42
C ARG A 277 -8.37 27.13 7.78
N GLY A 278 -9.52 26.47 7.89
CA GLY A 278 -9.99 25.87 9.14
C GLY A 278 -9.03 24.85 9.74
N PHE A 279 -8.39 24.04 8.88
CA PHE A 279 -7.38 23.06 9.29
C PHE A 279 -6.07 23.73 9.75
N ARG A 280 -5.59 24.75 9.03
CA ARG A 280 -4.44 25.56 9.46
C ARG A 280 -4.69 26.22 10.81
N ASP A 281 -5.82 26.90 10.94
CA ASP A 281 -6.16 27.69 12.11
C ASP A 281 -6.38 26.79 13.34
N LEU A 282 -6.82 25.54 13.17
CA LEU A 282 -6.84 24.53 14.24
C LEU A 282 -5.45 24.28 14.83
N ILE A 283 -4.43 24.15 13.98
CA ILE A 283 -3.07 23.90 14.44
C ILE A 283 -2.47 25.19 15.02
N TYR A 284 -2.78 26.35 14.43
CA TYR A 284 -2.15 27.64 14.75
C TYR A 284 -2.76 28.33 15.96
N SER A 285 -4.06 28.13 16.22
CA SER A 285 -4.75 28.71 17.39
C SER A 285 -4.18 28.25 18.73
N GLN A 286 -3.35 27.21 18.73
CA GLN A 286 -2.72 26.65 19.92
C GLN A 286 -1.38 27.31 20.27
N GLY A 287 -0.96 28.39 19.59
CA GLY A 287 0.26 29.16 19.87
C GLY A 287 1.31 29.07 18.76
N LEU A 288 2.59 29.34 19.10
CA LEU A 288 3.70 29.31 18.12
C LEU A 288 3.76 27.95 17.42
N PHE A 289 3.34 27.92 16.16
CA PHE A 289 3.42 26.74 15.30
C PHE A 289 4.89 26.32 15.16
N PRO A 290 5.25 25.05 15.43
CA PRO A 290 6.60 24.57 15.23
C PRO A 290 6.82 24.29 13.74
N SER A 291 6.80 25.34 12.91
CA SER A 291 7.07 25.25 11.47
C SER A 291 8.39 24.54 11.17
N PHE A 292 9.39 24.73 12.04
CA PHE A 292 10.69 24.08 11.97
C PHE A 292 10.68 22.57 12.25
N LEU A 293 9.56 21.99 12.72
CA LEU A 293 9.45 20.55 13.02
C LEU A 293 8.49 19.81 12.08
N SER A 294 7.92 20.47 11.07
CA SER A 294 6.90 19.90 10.18
C SER A 294 7.51 19.45 8.85
N GLU A 295 8.45 18.49 8.88
CA GLU A 295 9.09 17.96 7.66
C GLU A 295 8.45 16.65 7.19
N THR A 296 8.06 15.80 8.13
CA THR A 296 7.56 14.46 7.85
C THR A 296 6.38 14.11 8.73
N ASN A 297 5.61 13.08 8.32
CA ASN A 297 4.57 12.53 9.19
C ASN A 297 5.16 12.08 10.54
N ALA A 298 6.35 11.46 10.53
CA ALA A 298 7.05 10.93 11.71
C ALA A 298 7.30 11.98 12.81
N ASP A 299 7.31 13.27 12.48
CA ASP A 299 7.52 14.33 13.45
C ASP A 299 6.31 14.52 14.37
N ALA A 300 5.10 14.18 13.90
CA ALA A 300 3.91 14.13 14.74
C ALA A 300 4.07 13.07 15.84
N GLU A 301 4.49 11.86 15.49
CA GLU A 301 4.72 10.79 16.46
C GLU A 301 5.87 11.12 17.42
N LYS A 302 6.96 11.76 16.95
CA LYS A 302 8.05 12.22 17.82
C LYS A 302 7.59 13.28 18.83
N LEU A 303 6.75 14.23 18.41
CA LEU A 303 6.19 15.25 19.29
C LEU A 303 5.27 14.62 20.34
N PHE A 304 4.44 13.67 19.93
CA PHE A 304 3.57 12.92 20.83
C PHE A 304 4.37 12.10 21.85
N ALA A 305 5.36 11.34 21.40
CA ALA A 305 6.23 10.51 22.25
C ALA A 305 6.99 11.34 23.30
N ARG A 306 7.32 12.60 22.99
CA ARG A 306 7.97 13.55 23.90
C ARG A 306 6.98 14.36 24.74
N GLU A 307 5.71 13.98 24.76
CA GLU A 307 4.62 14.65 25.46
C GLU A 307 4.47 16.14 25.09
N LYS A 308 4.85 16.51 23.85
CA LYS A 308 4.66 17.87 23.32
C LYS A 308 3.34 18.06 22.61
N ALA A 309 2.72 16.96 22.13
CA ALA A 309 1.37 16.94 21.60
C ALA A 309 0.53 15.92 22.36
N ALA A 310 -0.71 16.28 22.71
CA ALA A 310 -1.65 15.41 23.42
C ALA A 310 -2.47 14.53 22.48
N MET A 311 -2.71 14.99 21.26
CA MET A 311 -3.40 14.25 20.20
C MET A 311 -2.69 14.47 18.87
N ILE A 312 -2.64 13.45 18.02
CA ILE A 312 -2.05 13.53 16.68
C ILE A 312 -2.85 12.80 15.61
N MET A 313 -2.78 13.27 14.36
CA MET A 313 -3.16 12.46 13.20
C MET A 313 -2.02 11.52 12.79
N THR A 314 -2.24 10.22 12.91
CA THR A 314 -1.25 9.19 12.57
C THR A 314 -1.88 8.06 11.73
N THR A 315 -1.10 7.02 11.49
CA THR A 315 -1.47 5.77 10.81
C THR A 315 -0.92 4.60 11.60
N TYR A 316 -1.41 3.40 11.36
CA TYR A 316 -0.84 2.17 11.93
C TYR A 316 0.64 2.00 11.56
N TYR A 317 1.07 2.54 10.41
CA TYR A 317 2.49 2.60 10.02
C TYR A 317 3.35 3.43 11.00
N GLY A 318 2.79 4.51 11.54
CA GLY A 318 3.46 5.44 12.46
C GLY A 318 3.52 4.93 13.90
N LEU A 319 2.61 4.03 14.30
CA LEU A 319 2.54 3.49 15.67
C LEU A 319 3.82 2.76 16.12
N LYS A 320 4.69 2.35 15.20
CA LYS A 320 6.03 1.81 15.54
C LYS A 320 6.88 2.78 16.38
N TYR A 321 6.68 4.09 16.21
CA TYR A 321 7.37 5.12 17.00
C TYR A 321 6.80 5.29 18.41
N LEU A 322 5.65 4.66 18.71
CA LEU A 322 4.89 4.82 19.94
C LEU A 322 4.85 3.53 20.78
N ARG A 323 5.68 2.53 20.47
CA ARG A 323 5.67 1.22 21.14
C ARG A 323 6.06 1.30 22.62
N ASP A 324 7.10 2.07 22.93
CA ASP A 324 7.75 2.07 24.24
C ASP A 324 7.55 3.41 24.97
N LEU A 325 6.30 3.85 25.07
CA LEU A 325 5.97 5.12 25.74
C LEU A 325 5.83 4.94 27.26
N PRO A 326 6.26 5.93 28.07
CA PRO A 326 6.12 5.88 29.52
C PRO A 326 4.69 6.21 30.01
N PHE A 327 3.73 6.36 29.10
CA PHE A 327 2.34 6.69 29.38
C PHE A 327 1.39 5.92 28.47
N ALA A 328 0.18 5.66 28.96
CA ALA A 328 -0.86 5.02 28.17
C ALA A 328 -1.43 5.98 27.11
N TYR A 329 -1.59 5.47 25.90
CA TYR A 329 -2.24 6.13 24.77
C TYR A 329 -3.29 5.20 24.14
N ASP A 330 -4.20 5.77 23.34
CA ASP A 330 -5.19 4.98 22.61
C ASP A 330 -5.54 5.60 21.25
N LEU A 331 -6.37 4.87 20.48
CA LEU A 331 -6.76 5.24 19.13
C LEU A 331 -8.25 5.60 19.06
N ALA A 332 -8.60 6.57 18.23
CA ALA A 332 -9.98 6.96 17.92
C ALA A 332 -10.16 7.23 16.41
N PRO A 333 -11.41 7.21 15.90
CA PRO A 333 -11.71 7.77 14.59
C PRO A 333 -11.21 9.21 14.51
N LEU A 334 -10.91 9.69 13.31
CA LEU A 334 -10.74 11.13 13.14
C LEU A 334 -12.05 11.84 13.47
N PRO A 335 -12.00 13.07 14.02
CA PRO A 335 -13.22 13.84 14.19
C PRO A 335 -13.95 14.03 12.87
N TYR A 336 -15.27 14.08 12.93
CA TYR A 336 -16.11 14.24 11.74
C TYR A 336 -16.38 15.73 11.45
N ASN A 337 -16.74 16.04 10.19
CA ASN A 337 -17.36 17.31 9.82
C ASN A 337 -18.78 17.11 9.25
N LYS A 338 -18.97 17.17 7.92
CA LYS A 338 -20.25 16.78 7.31
C LYS A 338 -20.39 15.26 7.24
N ASN A 339 -19.27 14.57 7.19
CA ASN A 339 -19.19 13.12 7.26
C ASN A 339 -17.91 12.69 8.02
N ALA A 340 -17.78 11.39 8.29
CA ALA A 340 -16.70 10.80 9.08
C ALA A 340 -15.57 10.18 8.25
N LYS A 341 -15.46 10.54 6.96
CA LYS A 341 -14.49 9.93 6.04
C LYS A 341 -13.06 10.03 6.56
N THR A 342 -12.29 8.96 6.36
CA THR A 342 -10.84 8.95 6.54
C THR A 342 -10.18 8.37 5.29
N LEU A 343 -8.92 8.74 5.06
CA LEU A 343 -8.17 8.26 3.92
C LEU A 343 -7.63 6.85 4.18
N LEU A 344 -7.92 5.92 3.27
CA LEU A 344 -7.32 4.59 3.24
C LEU A 344 -5.99 4.65 2.49
N LEU A 345 -4.91 4.27 3.17
CA LEU A 345 -3.58 4.11 2.59
C LEU A 345 -3.32 2.63 2.38
N VAL A 346 -2.83 2.26 1.20
CA VAL A 346 -2.50 0.86 0.88
C VAL A 346 -1.14 0.82 0.19
N THR A 347 -0.31 -0.13 0.63
CA THR A 347 0.92 -0.50 -0.09
C THR A 347 0.76 -1.92 -0.60
N GLY A 348 1.03 -2.10 -1.88
CA GLY A 348 1.00 -3.39 -2.56
C GLY A 348 2.35 -3.77 -3.18
N LEU A 349 2.40 -4.94 -3.77
CA LEU A 349 3.56 -5.50 -4.47
C LEU A 349 3.17 -5.80 -5.92
N ALA A 350 3.83 -5.13 -6.86
CA ALA A 350 3.66 -5.31 -8.29
C ALA A 350 4.79 -6.19 -8.86
N VAL A 351 4.46 -7.03 -9.85
CA VAL A 351 5.46 -7.78 -10.63
C VAL A 351 5.74 -7.02 -11.91
N SER A 352 7.02 -6.81 -12.24
CA SER A 352 7.42 -6.16 -13.49
C SER A 352 7.07 -7.03 -14.69
N ARG A 353 6.37 -6.46 -15.68
CA ARG A 353 6.13 -7.09 -16.99
C ARG A 353 7.43 -7.35 -17.75
N GLN A 354 8.47 -6.59 -17.46
CA GLN A 354 9.78 -6.74 -18.08
C GLN A 354 10.68 -7.76 -17.38
N SER A 355 10.28 -8.28 -16.21
CA SER A 355 11.06 -9.30 -15.50
C SER A 355 11.33 -10.52 -16.39
N ALA A 356 12.59 -10.96 -16.42
CA ALA A 356 13.02 -12.22 -17.03
C ALA A 356 12.66 -13.43 -16.15
N HIS A 357 12.30 -13.20 -14.89
CA HIS A 357 12.08 -14.22 -13.86
C HIS A 357 10.69 -14.13 -13.23
N LYS A 358 9.66 -13.93 -14.07
CA LYS A 358 8.26 -13.68 -13.64
C LYS A 358 7.71 -14.70 -12.65
N ASP A 359 8.02 -15.99 -12.84
CA ASP A 359 7.51 -17.04 -11.95
C ASP A 359 8.13 -16.96 -10.55
N ALA A 360 9.42 -16.64 -10.45
CA ALA A 360 10.10 -16.41 -9.18
C ALA A 360 9.63 -15.09 -8.54
N ALA A 361 9.41 -14.04 -9.33
CA ALA A 361 8.86 -12.77 -8.87
C ALA A 361 7.43 -12.93 -8.30
N ARG A 362 6.56 -13.66 -9.00
CA ARG A 362 5.21 -14.01 -8.51
C ARG A 362 5.27 -14.83 -7.23
N LEU A 363 6.18 -15.81 -7.15
CA LEU A 363 6.37 -16.60 -5.92
C LEU A 363 6.77 -15.72 -4.74
N LEU A 364 7.65 -14.74 -4.93
CA LEU A 364 8.04 -13.79 -3.89
C LEU A 364 6.83 -12.98 -3.42
N VAL A 365 6.05 -12.41 -4.35
CA VAL A 365 4.82 -11.69 -4.01
C VAL A 365 3.83 -12.59 -3.28
N ASP A 366 3.64 -13.82 -3.74
CA ASP A 366 2.75 -14.81 -3.14
C ASP A 366 3.17 -15.19 -1.72
N PHE A 367 4.47 -15.34 -1.49
CA PHE A 367 5.03 -15.62 -0.17
C PHE A 367 4.83 -14.45 0.78
N LEU A 368 5.17 -13.23 0.38
CA LEU A 368 5.05 -12.02 1.22
C LEU A 368 3.59 -11.70 1.56
N THR A 369 2.66 -12.03 0.66
CA THR A 369 1.21 -11.82 0.84
C THR A 369 0.47 -13.06 1.37
N SER A 370 1.18 -14.13 1.72
CA SER A 370 0.58 -15.33 2.32
C SER A 370 0.04 -15.07 3.73
N GLU A 371 -0.95 -15.84 4.16
CA GLU A 371 -1.49 -15.77 5.53
C GLU A 371 -0.39 -15.85 6.59
N GLU A 372 0.61 -16.72 6.39
CA GLU A 372 1.73 -16.96 7.30
C GLU A 372 2.62 -15.71 7.45
N SER A 373 3.05 -15.12 6.33
CA SER A 373 3.86 -13.89 6.33
C SER A 373 3.06 -12.70 6.87
N GLN A 374 1.78 -12.61 6.53
CA GLN A 374 0.90 -11.54 6.98
C GLN A 374 0.60 -11.65 8.49
N LEU A 375 0.51 -12.87 9.03
CA LEU A 375 0.36 -13.11 10.47
C LEU A 375 1.64 -12.75 11.24
N ASP A 376 2.81 -13.00 10.65
CA ASP A 376 4.10 -12.58 11.21
C ASP A 376 4.15 -11.05 11.36
N ILE A 377 3.76 -10.31 10.32
CA ILE A 377 3.63 -8.84 10.38
C ILE A 377 2.72 -8.43 11.54
N ARG A 378 1.51 -9.01 11.65
CA ARG A 378 0.56 -8.68 12.73
C ARG A 378 1.15 -8.91 14.12
N LYS A 379 1.93 -9.98 14.32
CA LYS A 379 2.47 -10.33 15.64
C LYS A 379 3.62 -9.44 16.05
N HIS A 380 4.48 -9.06 15.11
CA HIS A 380 5.74 -8.40 15.42
C HIS A 380 5.77 -6.88 15.15
N THR A 381 4.76 -6.34 14.45
CA THR A 381 4.70 -4.90 14.12
C THR A 381 3.38 -4.26 14.52
N MET A 382 3.31 -2.92 14.43
CA MET A 382 2.08 -2.15 14.68
C MET A 382 1.21 -1.97 13.42
N THR A 383 1.66 -2.50 12.28
CA THR A 383 1.02 -2.34 10.97
C THR A 383 -0.12 -3.32 10.78
N LEU A 384 -1.11 -2.95 9.95
CA LEU A 384 -2.20 -3.85 9.55
C LEU A 384 -1.83 -4.62 8.26
N PRO A 385 -1.77 -5.95 8.31
CA PRO A 385 -1.59 -6.76 7.10
C PRO A 385 -2.85 -6.77 6.23
N ALA A 386 -2.68 -6.97 4.92
CA ALA A 386 -3.81 -7.06 3.98
C ALA A 386 -4.68 -8.32 4.15
N HIS A 387 -4.10 -9.42 4.67
CA HIS A 387 -4.84 -10.66 4.92
C HIS A 387 -5.76 -10.52 6.13
N LYS A 388 -7.08 -10.72 5.92
CA LYS A 388 -8.12 -10.44 6.90
C LYS A 388 -7.97 -11.24 8.19
N ALA A 389 -7.81 -12.56 8.08
CA ALA A 389 -7.69 -13.40 9.29
C ALA A 389 -6.41 -13.08 10.07
N SER A 390 -5.33 -12.71 9.37
CA SER A 390 -4.09 -12.27 10.00
C SER A 390 -4.27 -10.93 10.69
N ALA A 391 -4.94 -9.95 10.08
CA ALA A 391 -5.19 -8.63 10.69
C ALA A 391 -6.08 -8.74 11.94
N GLU A 392 -7.12 -9.57 11.87
CA GLU A 392 -8.08 -9.80 12.96
C GLU A 392 -7.61 -10.84 13.99
N TRP A 393 -6.36 -11.30 13.88
CA TRP A 393 -5.81 -12.27 14.80
C TRP A 393 -5.86 -11.76 16.24
N THR A 394 -6.28 -12.67 17.13
CA THR A 394 -6.28 -12.48 18.58
C THR A 394 -5.47 -13.59 19.22
N GLY A 395 -4.58 -13.25 20.13
CA GLY A 395 -3.72 -14.18 20.83
C GLY A 395 -2.66 -13.44 21.66
N PRO A 396 -1.62 -14.15 22.13
CA PRO A 396 -0.57 -13.55 22.96
C PRO A 396 0.18 -12.44 22.22
N GLU A 397 0.11 -11.22 22.72
CA GLU A 397 0.86 -10.08 22.17
C GLU A 397 2.29 -10.07 22.71
N GLU A 398 3.28 -9.79 21.85
CA GLU A 398 4.69 -9.69 22.26
C GLU A 398 5.04 -8.34 22.90
N PHE A 399 4.20 -7.34 22.70
CA PHE A 399 4.34 -5.99 23.23
C PHE A 399 2.96 -5.38 23.46
N GLU A 400 2.92 -4.35 24.31
CA GLU A 400 1.68 -3.65 24.63
C GLU A 400 1.13 -2.92 23.40
N ARG A 401 -0.18 -3.02 23.20
CA ARG A 401 -0.91 -2.31 22.15
C ARG A 401 -1.99 -1.44 22.76
N PRO A 402 -2.40 -0.37 22.06
CA PRO A 402 -3.60 0.38 22.41
C PRO A 402 -4.81 -0.54 22.59
N SER A 403 -5.65 -0.28 23.60
CA SER A 403 -6.88 -1.06 23.80
C SER A 403 -7.79 -1.04 22.58
N ARG A 404 -7.76 0.04 21.78
CA ARG A 404 -8.50 0.17 20.52
C ARG A 404 -7.65 -0.12 19.29
N PHE A 405 -6.64 -0.99 19.37
CA PHE A 405 -5.84 -1.39 18.20
C PHE A 405 -6.69 -1.96 17.05
N HIS A 406 -7.83 -2.60 17.35
CA HIS A 406 -8.74 -3.13 16.33
C HIS A 406 -9.79 -2.11 15.82
N LEU A 407 -9.65 -0.83 16.18
CA LEU A 407 -10.56 0.25 15.76
C LEU A 407 -10.77 0.29 14.25
N TYR A 408 -9.75 -0.06 13.45
CA TYR A 408 -9.84 -0.05 12.00
C TYR A 408 -11.04 -0.87 11.46
N ARG A 409 -11.50 -1.90 12.19
CA ARG A 409 -12.66 -2.72 11.84
C ARG A 409 -13.98 -1.95 11.94
N GLU A 410 -14.10 -1.10 12.97
CA GLU A 410 -15.28 -0.28 13.24
C GLU A 410 -15.43 0.83 12.18
N ILE A 411 -14.30 1.36 11.70
CA ILE A 411 -14.27 2.49 10.78
C ILE A 411 -14.11 2.11 9.29
N ILE A 412 -14.17 0.81 8.93
CA ILE A 412 -14.17 0.38 7.52
C ILE A 412 -15.20 1.16 6.67
N PRO A 413 -16.44 1.42 7.13
CA PRO A 413 -17.41 2.16 6.33
C PRO A 413 -17.02 3.61 6.03
N THR A 414 -16.03 4.17 6.73
CA THR A 414 -15.58 5.56 6.53
C THR A 414 -14.35 5.66 5.62
N PHE A 415 -13.80 4.53 5.15
CA PHE A 415 -12.66 4.53 4.26
C PHE A 415 -12.99 5.22 2.93
N SER A 416 -12.16 6.18 2.56
CA SER A 416 -12.24 6.93 1.31
C SER A 416 -10.88 6.89 0.60
N ARG A 417 -10.90 7.07 -0.71
CA ARG A 417 -9.70 7.10 -1.58
C ARG A 417 -9.46 8.50 -2.12
N PHE A 418 -8.31 8.73 -2.76
CA PHE A 418 -7.99 10.04 -3.34
C PHE A 418 -8.94 10.41 -4.48
N GLU A 419 -9.33 9.41 -5.27
CA GLU A 419 -10.26 9.50 -6.39
C GLU A 419 -11.63 10.02 -5.95
N ASP A 420 -12.01 9.82 -4.69
CA ASP A 420 -13.26 10.34 -4.14
C ASP A 420 -13.27 11.87 -4.05
N LEU A 421 -12.15 12.57 -4.25
CA LEU A 421 -12.13 14.03 -4.38
C LEU A 421 -12.53 14.51 -5.78
N ASN A 422 -12.57 13.62 -6.78
CA ASN A 422 -12.74 13.95 -8.19
C ASN A 422 -11.65 14.89 -8.73
N LEU A 423 -10.42 14.72 -8.24
CA LEU A 423 -9.25 15.46 -8.70
C LEU A 423 -8.09 14.49 -8.97
N PRO A 424 -7.44 14.55 -10.16
CA PRO A 424 -6.24 13.76 -10.42
C PRO A 424 -5.16 14.00 -9.35
N VAL A 425 -4.42 12.96 -8.95
CA VAL A 425 -3.35 13.07 -7.95
C VAL A 425 -2.22 13.99 -8.42
N THR A 426 -2.02 14.12 -9.74
CA THR A 426 -1.09 15.11 -10.30
C THR A 426 -1.54 16.55 -10.04
N GLU A 427 -2.85 16.84 -10.10
CA GLU A 427 -3.38 18.16 -9.75
C GLU A 427 -3.44 18.37 -8.23
N LEU A 428 -3.75 17.34 -7.44
CA LEU A 428 -3.65 17.39 -5.98
C LEU A 428 -2.21 17.66 -5.52
N SER A 429 -1.22 17.11 -6.23
CA SER A 429 0.21 17.40 -6.03
C SER A 429 0.56 18.87 -6.30
N ARG A 430 0.00 19.46 -7.38
CA ARG A 430 0.18 20.88 -7.70
C ARG A 430 -0.40 21.76 -6.60
N LEU A 431 -1.64 21.48 -6.18
CA LEU A 431 -2.27 22.16 -5.06
C LEU A 431 -1.34 22.12 -3.84
N ARG A 432 -0.92 20.93 -3.41
CA ARG A 432 0.00 20.77 -2.26
C ARG A 432 1.25 21.65 -2.37
N ASN A 433 1.89 21.69 -3.54
CA ASN A 433 3.14 22.46 -3.73
C ASN A 433 2.95 23.97 -3.57
N GLU A 434 1.78 24.48 -3.92
CA GLU A 434 1.43 25.90 -3.79
C GLU A 434 0.97 26.27 -2.37
N LEU A 435 0.62 25.29 -1.52
CA LEU A 435 0.09 25.56 -0.18
C LEU A 435 1.16 25.90 0.87
N ASN A 436 2.46 25.80 0.58
CA ASN A 436 3.51 26.02 1.60
C ASN A 436 3.46 27.42 2.24
N LEU A 437 3.30 28.48 1.43
CA LEU A 437 3.20 29.86 1.94
C LEU A 437 1.84 30.13 2.61
N PHE A 438 0.78 29.51 2.11
CA PHE A 438 -0.53 29.56 2.74
C PHE A 438 -0.52 28.91 4.12
N TRP A 439 0.11 27.74 4.24
CA TRP A 439 0.27 27.03 5.49
C TRP A 439 1.08 27.84 6.48
N SER A 440 2.18 28.46 6.07
CA SER A 440 2.98 29.31 6.97
C SER A 440 2.28 30.61 7.39
N GLY A 441 1.13 30.95 6.81
CA GLY A 441 0.42 32.20 7.06
C GLY A 441 1.10 33.41 6.39
N LEU A 442 2.04 33.17 5.47
CA LEU A 442 2.70 34.22 4.70
C LEU A 442 1.89 34.65 3.47
N GLU A 443 0.84 33.90 3.14
CA GLU A 443 0.00 34.16 1.97
C GLU A 443 -1.46 33.81 2.23
N GLU A 444 -2.36 34.64 1.71
CA GLU A 444 -3.80 34.39 1.71
C GLU A 444 -4.20 33.50 0.49
N PRO A 445 -5.40 32.90 0.49
CA PRO A 445 -5.90 32.07 -0.61
C PRO A 445 -5.84 32.69 -2.00
N GLU A 446 -6.14 33.97 -2.15
CA GLU A 446 -6.40 34.59 -3.45
C GLU A 446 -5.17 34.58 -4.36
N PRO A 447 -3.97 35.00 -3.92
CA PRO A 447 -2.74 34.84 -4.71
C PRO A 447 -2.42 33.40 -5.10
N VAL A 448 -2.64 32.43 -4.20
CA VAL A 448 -2.36 31.02 -4.44
C VAL A 448 -3.32 30.45 -5.50
N MET A 449 -4.61 30.77 -5.36
CA MET A 449 -5.67 30.41 -6.30
C MET A 449 -5.39 30.98 -7.69
N GLN A 450 -4.94 32.24 -7.77
CA GLN A 450 -4.59 32.86 -9.05
C GLN A 450 -3.45 32.10 -9.75
N ARG A 451 -2.37 31.76 -9.03
CA ARG A 451 -1.26 30.98 -9.61
C ARG A 451 -1.71 29.60 -10.07
N LEU A 452 -2.50 28.90 -9.27
CA LEU A 452 -3.04 27.59 -9.63
C LEU A 452 -3.93 27.65 -10.87
N LYS A 453 -4.77 28.69 -10.98
CA LYS A 453 -5.58 28.95 -12.17
C LYS A 453 -4.72 29.20 -13.41
N GLU A 454 -3.74 30.09 -13.34
CA GLU A 454 -2.84 30.38 -14.45
C GLU A 454 -2.02 29.16 -14.91
N GLN A 455 -1.64 28.28 -13.98
CA GLN A 455 -0.98 27.01 -14.30
C GLN A 455 -1.95 26.04 -15.00
N TYR A 456 -3.18 25.94 -14.51
CA TYR A 456 -4.21 25.08 -15.07
C TYR A 456 -4.62 25.52 -16.49
N ASP A 457 -4.91 26.81 -16.69
CA ASP A 457 -5.31 27.37 -17.97
C ASP A 457 -4.22 27.19 -19.04
N ARG A 458 -2.93 27.35 -18.66
CA ARG A 458 -1.79 27.06 -19.55
C ARG A 458 -1.75 25.60 -19.99
N LYS A 459 -2.00 24.65 -19.07
CA LYS A 459 -2.01 23.21 -19.37
C LYS A 459 -3.15 22.85 -20.31
N VAL A 460 -4.35 23.38 -20.07
CA VAL A 460 -5.53 23.17 -20.93
C VAL A 460 -5.29 23.75 -22.32
N GLY A 461 -4.72 24.97 -22.41
CA GLY A 461 -4.38 25.60 -23.68
C GLY A 461 -3.34 24.83 -24.50
N GLN A 462 -2.33 24.23 -23.85
CA GLN A 462 -1.35 23.36 -24.51
C GLN A 462 -1.98 22.06 -25.05
N ALA A 463 -2.89 21.45 -24.30
CA ALA A 463 -3.60 20.25 -24.74
C ALA A 463 -4.50 20.53 -25.95
N ALA A 464 -5.17 21.69 -25.98
CA ALA A 464 -6.05 22.10 -27.09
C ALA A 464 -5.28 22.52 -28.37
N GLY A 465 -3.99 22.86 -28.27
CA GLY A 465 -3.14 23.20 -29.41
C GLY A 465 -2.42 22.02 -30.07
N LEU A 466 -2.52 20.83 -29.46
CA LEU A 466 -1.92 19.56 -29.95
C LEU A 466 -2.95 18.61 -30.57
N SER A 467 -4.25 18.94 -30.48
CA SER A 467 -5.37 18.31 -31.18
C SER A 467 -5.68 19.04 -32.47
#